data_AF-A0A4Y8VQI4-F1
#
_entry.id   AF-A0A4Y8VQI4-F1
#
_cell.length_a   1.000
_cell.length_b   1.000
_cell.length_c   1.000
_cell.angle_alpha   90.00
_cell.angle_beta   90.00
_cell.angle_gamma   90.00
#
_symmetry.space_group_name_H-M   'P 1'
#
loop_
_entity.id
_entity.type
_entity.pdbx_description
1 polymer ?
#
loop_
_entity_poly.entity_id
_entity_poly.type
_entity_poly.pdbx_seq_one_letter_code
_entity_poly.pdbx_strand_id
1 'polypeptide(L)'
;MLFKSNRISTADFSFLRNVVRILPAKWKYLHRQINTNCIVGKSRSQHMENGYFTLILDRASNDTSNYNLPELITLSGILVWDKKKQDYSEVQLDISFGSLIGFYVKSKYENLDWAKVDLSQFLENDYGKNIDESRVVVDKNLGDLNSKDRNKLDLGDVFSVEVNEQIYYTIKSIGDGDYVAIDKNGGVFFLKHDPLSVKKIAKNVDEYLKNVL
;
A
#
# COMPACT_ATOMS: atom_id res chain seq x y z
N MET A 1 28.62 4.75 2.73
CA MET A 1 28.31 4.69 4.18
C MET A 1 27.74 3.31 4.46
N LEU A 2 28.34 2.53 5.36
CA LEU A 2 28.06 1.10 5.55
C LEU A 2 26.66 0.84 6.14
N PHE A 3 25.82 0.09 5.43
CA PHE A 3 24.55 -0.44 5.95
C PHE A 3 24.84 -1.44 7.08
N LYS A 4 24.59 -1.05 8.33
CA LYS A 4 24.60 -1.96 9.48
C LYS A 4 23.49 -3.02 9.31
N SER A 5 23.87 -4.22 8.86
CA SER A 5 23.15 -5.50 9.00
C SER A 5 21.62 -5.44 8.91
N ASN A 6 21.10 -5.21 7.69
CA ASN A 6 19.68 -5.37 7.35
C ASN A 6 19.22 -6.85 7.27
N ARG A 7 19.93 -7.79 7.89
CA ARG A 7 19.66 -9.23 7.73
C ARG A 7 18.38 -9.61 8.48
N ILE A 8 17.45 -10.23 7.75
CA ILE A 8 16.30 -10.92 8.35
C ILE A 8 16.76 -12.27 8.91
N SER A 9 16.24 -12.65 10.07
CA SER A 9 16.60 -13.88 10.78
C SER A 9 15.50 -14.95 10.67
N THR A 10 15.83 -16.20 11.00
CA THR A 10 14.84 -17.28 11.11
C THR A 10 13.77 -16.98 12.16
N ALA A 11 14.13 -16.26 13.24
CA ALA A 11 13.20 -15.84 14.27
C ALA A 11 12.17 -14.84 13.74
N ASP A 12 12.58 -13.94 12.83
CA ASP A 12 11.67 -13.01 12.15
C ASP A 12 10.65 -13.75 11.28
N PHE A 13 11.12 -14.71 10.48
CA PHE A 13 10.22 -15.53 9.66
C PHE A 13 9.23 -16.33 10.52
N SER A 14 9.70 -16.94 11.60
CA SER A 14 8.82 -17.66 12.53
C SER A 14 7.79 -16.73 13.19
N PHE A 15 8.20 -15.54 13.61
CA PHE A 15 7.31 -14.51 14.14
C PHE A 15 6.22 -14.16 13.11
N LEU A 16 6.59 -13.76 11.89
CA LEU A 16 5.65 -13.38 10.85
C LEU A 16 4.66 -14.51 10.51
N ARG A 17 5.15 -15.76 10.42
CA ARG A 17 4.28 -16.93 10.16
C ARG A 17 3.28 -17.13 11.28
N ASN A 18 3.70 -16.98 12.54
CA ASN A 18 2.80 -17.11 13.67
C ASN A 18 1.72 -16.02 13.66
N VAL A 19 2.08 -14.78 13.35
CA VAL A 19 1.11 -13.68 13.20
C VAL A 19 0.12 -14.01 12.08
N VAL A 20 0.59 -14.31 10.87
CA VAL A 20 -0.32 -14.62 9.74
C VAL A 20 -1.19 -15.85 10.04
N ARG A 21 -0.70 -16.82 10.81
CA ARG A 21 -1.46 -18.02 11.21
C ARG A 21 -2.63 -17.71 12.15
N ILE A 22 -2.61 -16.62 12.91
CA ILE A 22 -3.72 -16.24 13.80
C ILE A 22 -4.74 -15.30 13.13
N LEU A 23 -4.37 -14.62 12.04
CA LEU A 23 -5.26 -13.68 11.33
C LEU A 23 -6.51 -14.33 10.71
N PRO A 24 -7.54 -13.54 10.36
CA PRO A 24 -8.67 -14.01 9.55
C PRO A 24 -8.24 -14.66 8.21
N ALA A 25 -9.09 -15.55 7.68
CA ALA A 25 -8.79 -16.38 6.50
C ALA A 25 -8.33 -15.57 5.28
N LYS A 26 -8.87 -14.37 5.08
CA LYS A 26 -8.53 -13.52 3.94
C LYS A 26 -7.07 -13.05 3.91
N TRP A 27 -6.36 -13.05 5.04
CA TRP A 27 -4.96 -12.63 5.14
C TRP A 27 -3.97 -13.79 5.03
N LYS A 28 -4.44 -15.03 4.91
CA LYS A 28 -3.56 -16.21 4.87
C LYS A 28 -2.66 -16.28 3.65
N TYR A 29 -3.00 -15.60 2.57
CA TYR A 29 -2.18 -15.55 1.37
C TYR A 29 -0.79 -14.95 1.64
N LEU A 30 -0.67 -14.05 2.62
CA LEU A 30 0.60 -13.43 3.05
C LEU A 30 1.65 -14.47 3.43
N HIS A 31 1.22 -15.66 3.90
CA HIS A 31 2.14 -16.74 4.28
C HIS A 31 3.10 -17.14 3.15
N ARG A 32 2.66 -17.03 1.88
CA ARG A 32 3.50 -17.36 0.72
C ARG A 32 4.69 -16.41 0.55
N GLN A 33 4.57 -15.18 1.05
CA GLN A 33 5.60 -14.14 0.96
C GLN A 33 6.67 -14.27 2.07
N ILE A 34 6.43 -15.10 3.09
CA ILE A 34 7.31 -15.21 4.28
C ILE A 34 8.44 -16.21 4.01
N ASN A 35 9.34 -15.84 3.12
CA ASN A 35 10.52 -16.63 2.73
C ASN A 35 11.67 -15.71 2.24
N THR A 36 12.86 -16.27 2.07
CA THR A 36 14.08 -15.54 1.69
C THR A 36 14.11 -15.05 0.25
N ASN A 37 13.26 -15.57 -0.63
CA ASN A 37 13.17 -15.13 -2.02
C ASN A 37 12.35 -13.82 -2.12
N CYS A 38 11.38 -13.61 -1.23
CA CYS A 38 10.55 -12.41 -1.23
C CYS A 38 11.07 -11.35 -0.25
N ILE A 39 11.52 -11.76 0.95
CA ILE A 39 12.00 -10.86 2.00
C ILE A 39 13.50 -11.10 2.22
N VAL A 40 14.32 -10.15 1.80
CA VAL A 40 15.79 -10.24 1.87
C VAL A 40 16.36 -9.56 3.11
N GLY A 41 15.55 -8.77 3.81
CA GLY A 41 16.01 -8.05 4.97
C GLY A 41 14.92 -7.35 5.76
N LYS A 42 15.34 -6.68 6.84
CA LYS A 42 14.52 -5.73 7.57
C LYS A 42 15.37 -4.56 8.06
N SER A 43 14.74 -3.40 8.17
CA SER A 43 15.33 -2.20 8.75
C SER A 43 14.44 -1.71 9.88
N ARG A 44 15.03 -1.22 10.96
CA ARG A 44 14.26 -0.50 11.99
C ARG A 44 13.91 0.86 11.42
N SER A 45 12.63 1.23 11.46
CA SER A 45 12.21 2.56 11.03
C SER A 45 12.80 3.61 11.97
N GLN A 46 13.51 4.60 11.42
CA GLN A 46 14.10 5.69 12.21
C GLN A 46 13.08 6.81 12.53
N HIS A 47 11.97 6.84 11.79
CA HIS A 47 10.97 7.90 11.85
C HIS A 47 9.66 7.46 12.53
N MET A 48 9.56 6.18 12.91
CA MET A 48 8.39 5.63 13.58
C MET A 48 8.72 5.23 15.02
N GLU A 49 7.69 4.94 15.81
CA GLU A 49 7.86 4.52 17.19
C GLU A 49 8.77 3.28 17.34
N ASN A 50 9.35 3.14 18.53
CA ASN A 50 10.13 1.97 18.89
C ASN A 50 9.29 0.69 18.77
N GLY A 51 9.67 -0.18 17.83
CA GLY A 51 9.01 -1.47 17.57
C GLY A 51 8.64 -1.69 16.10
N TYR A 52 8.68 -0.64 15.28
CA TYR A 52 8.42 -0.74 13.84
C TYR A 52 9.64 -1.23 13.05
N PHE A 53 9.38 -2.18 12.15
CA PHE A 53 10.34 -2.71 11.20
C PHE A 53 9.76 -2.67 9.78
N THR A 54 10.51 -2.09 8.85
CA THR A 54 10.24 -2.17 7.42
C THR A 54 10.95 -3.39 6.85
N LEU A 55 10.26 -4.17 6.03
CA LEU A 55 10.83 -5.30 5.31
C LEU A 55 11.50 -4.82 4.01
N ILE A 56 12.64 -5.39 3.69
CA ILE A 56 13.32 -5.17 2.42
C ILE A 56 12.92 -6.33 1.51
N LEU A 57 12.23 -6.01 0.43
CA LEU A 57 11.63 -6.97 -0.49
C LEU A 57 12.46 -7.08 -1.78
N ASP A 58 12.60 -8.30 -2.30
CA ASP A 58 13.13 -8.53 -3.65
C ASP A 58 12.00 -8.46 -4.68
N ARG A 59 11.56 -7.23 -4.98
CA ARG A 59 10.50 -7.00 -5.98
C ARG A 59 10.96 -7.27 -7.42
N ALA A 60 12.26 -7.22 -7.70
CA ALA A 60 12.76 -7.42 -9.06
C ALA A 60 12.60 -8.89 -9.49
N SER A 61 12.86 -9.83 -8.58
CA SER A 61 12.80 -11.26 -8.88
C SER A 61 11.50 -11.92 -8.42
N ASN A 62 10.83 -11.35 -7.41
CA ASN A 62 9.68 -11.96 -6.76
C ASN A 62 8.65 -10.90 -6.32
N ASP A 63 8.11 -10.12 -7.27
CA ASP A 63 7.02 -9.19 -6.97
C ASP A 63 5.76 -9.96 -6.54
N THR A 64 5.33 -9.73 -5.30
CA THR A 64 4.14 -10.33 -4.70
C THR A 64 2.94 -9.39 -4.71
N SER A 65 3.08 -8.22 -5.36
CA SER A 65 2.08 -7.17 -5.33
C SER A 65 0.87 -7.52 -6.19
N ASN A 66 -0.30 -7.23 -5.64
CA ASN A 66 -1.58 -7.24 -6.32
C ASN A 66 -2.14 -5.83 -6.28
N TYR A 67 -1.95 -5.10 -7.38
CA TYR A 67 -2.39 -3.72 -7.55
C TYR A 67 -3.93 -3.55 -7.59
N ASN A 68 -4.70 -4.64 -7.53
CA ASN A 68 -6.15 -4.58 -7.29
C ASN A 68 -6.50 -4.45 -5.79
N LEU A 69 -5.52 -4.58 -4.89
CA LEU A 69 -5.70 -4.35 -3.46
C LEU A 69 -5.29 -2.92 -3.09
N PRO A 70 -5.81 -2.38 -1.97
CA PRO A 70 -5.45 -1.04 -1.51
C PRO A 70 -3.94 -0.82 -1.41
N GLU A 71 -3.54 0.42 -1.66
CA GLU A 71 -2.14 0.85 -1.65
C GLU A 71 -1.47 0.59 -0.30
N LEU A 72 -2.18 0.82 0.81
CA LEU A 72 -1.65 0.62 2.15
C LEU A 72 -2.73 0.19 3.15
N ILE A 73 -2.54 -1.00 3.72
CA ILE A 73 -3.37 -1.55 4.80
C ILE A 73 -2.48 -1.87 5.98
N THR A 74 -2.88 -1.40 7.16
CA THR A 74 -2.33 -1.83 8.44
C THR A 74 -3.33 -2.72 9.15
N LEU A 75 -2.89 -3.93 9.47
CA LEU A 75 -3.61 -4.86 10.35
C LEU A 75 -3.15 -4.58 11.78
N SER A 76 -4.05 -4.09 12.63
CA SER A 76 -3.75 -3.65 14.00
C SER A 76 -4.68 -4.30 15.03
N GLY A 77 -4.45 -4.03 16.32
CA GLY A 77 -5.25 -4.63 17.39
C GLY A 77 -5.08 -6.16 17.49
N ILE A 78 -3.95 -6.68 17.01
CA ILE A 78 -3.55 -8.07 17.20
C ILE A 78 -2.82 -8.15 18.54
N LEU A 79 -3.51 -8.65 19.57
CA LEU A 79 -2.98 -8.70 20.93
C LEU A 79 -2.46 -10.10 21.23
N VAL A 80 -1.19 -10.19 21.62
CA VAL A 80 -0.54 -11.46 21.97
C VAL A 80 0.00 -11.37 23.39
N TRP A 81 -0.32 -12.37 24.23
CA TRP A 81 0.13 -12.38 25.63
C TRP A 81 1.66 -12.39 25.72
N ASP A 82 2.24 -11.41 26.41
CA ASP A 82 3.66 -11.36 26.72
C ASP A 82 3.88 -11.95 28.13
N LYS A 83 4.46 -13.15 28.16
CA LYS A 83 4.73 -13.90 29.39
C LYS A 83 5.65 -13.14 30.36
N LYS A 84 6.50 -12.24 29.88
CA LYS A 84 7.42 -11.48 30.72
C LYS A 84 6.75 -10.24 31.31
N LYS A 85 5.90 -9.56 30.53
CA LYS A 85 5.15 -8.38 31.00
C LYS A 85 3.91 -8.74 31.81
N GLN A 86 3.44 -9.98 31.70
CA GLN A 86 2.16 -10.43 32.27
C GLN A 86 0.99 -9.56 31.75
N ASP A 87 1.07 -9.19 30.48
CA ASP A 87 0.07 -8.37 29.80
C ASP A 87 0.08 -8.65 28.30
N TYR A 88 -0.98 -8.25 27.59
CA TYR A 88 -1.04 -8.30 26.14
C TYR A 88 -0.13 -7.26 25.51
N SER A 89 0.63 -7.69 24.50
CA SER A 89 1.44 -6.80 23.66
C SER A 89 0.89 -6.77 22.25
N GLU A 90 0.78 -5.58 21.71
CA GLU A 90 0.28 -5.36 20.36
C GLU A 90 1.32 -5.80 19.31
N VAL A 91 0.79 -6.40 18.25
CA VAL A 91 1.46 -6.71 17.00
C VAL A 91 0.68 -6.03 15.87
N GLN A 92 1.38 -5.53 14.86
CA GLN A 92 0.76 -5.03 13.63
C GLN A 92 1.49 -5.53 12.40
N LEU A 93 0.79 -5.61 11.27
CA LEU A 93 1.37 -5.87 9.94
C LEU A 93 1.00 -4.74 8.99
N ASP A 94 1.96 -4.30 8.19
CA ASP A 94 1.75 -3.33 7.13
C ASP A 94 1.84 -4.01 5.77
N ILE A 95 0.85 -3.75 4.92
CA ILE A 95 0.65 -4.39 3.63
C ILE A 95 0.50 -3.29 2.59
N SER A 96 1.26 -3.34 1.50
CA SER A 96 1.11 -2.42 0.38
C SER A 96 0.90 -3.15 -0.92
N PHE A 97 -0.16 -2.80 -1.64
CA PHE A 97 -0.63 -3.52 -2.83
C PHE A 97 -0.64 -5.04 -2.59
N GLY A 98 -1.15 -5.49 -1.45
CA GLY A 98 -1.14 -6.91 -1.08
C GLY A 98 0.21 -7.51 -0.65
N SER A 99 1.33 -6.81 -0.78
CA SER A 99 2.65 -7.28 -0.31
C SER A 99 2.88 -6.91 1.15
N LEU A 100 3.36 -7.84 1.97
CA LEU A 100 3.79 -7.59 3.34
C LEU A 100 5.05 -6.72 3.32
N ILE A 101 4.94 -5.47 3.77
CA ILE A 101 6.03 -4.48 3.71
C ILE A 101 6.60 -4.11 5.08
N GLY A 102 5.92 -4.45 6.16
CA GLY A 102 6.34 -4.04 7.49
C GLY A 102 5.59 -4.74 8.61
N PHE A 103 6.08 -4.56 9.82
CA PHE A 103 5.41 -5.01 11.02
C PHE A 103 5.82 -4.18 12.24
N TYR A 104 4.93 -4.14 13.23
CA TYR A 104 5.18 -3.59 14.55
C TYR A 104 5.21 -4.70 15.60
N VAL A 105 6.19 -4.61 16.50
CA VAL A 105 6.24 -5.42 17.71
C VAL A 105 7.23 -4.83 18.70
N LYS A 106 6.75 -4.51 19.90
CA LYS A 106 7.60 -3.98 20.99
C LYS A 106 8.21 -5.10 21.85
N SER A 107 7.52 -6.22 21.95
CA SER A 107 7.95 -7.37 22.76
C SER A 107 9.00 -8.21 22.05
N LYS A 108 9.85 -8.88 22.84
CA LYS A 108 10.74 -9.90 22.28
C LYS A 108 9.93 -11.12 21.86
N TYR A 109 10.29 -11.74 20.73
CA TYR A 109 9.51 -12.83 20.14
C TYR A 109 9.36 -14.03 21.08
N GLU A 110 10.40 -14.36 21.84
CA GLU A 110 10.42 -15.48 22.78
C GLU A 110 9.43 -15.33 23.95
N ASN A 111 9.02 -14.09 24.25
CA ASN A 111 8.08 -13.80 25.32
C ASN A 111 6.62 -13.97 24.88
N LEU A 112 6.34 -13.97 23.57
CA LEU A 112 4.99 -14.03 23.03
C LEU A 112 4.42 -15.46 23.13
N ASP A 113 3.21 -15.58 23.66
CA ASP A 113 2.45 -16.83 23.73
C ASP A 113 1.38 -16.87 22.64
N TRP A 114 1.69 -17.55 21.54
CA TRP A 114 0.81 -17.68 20.37
C TRP A 114 -0.43 -18.55 20.60
N ALA A 115 -0.57 -19.19 21.76
CA ALA A 115 -1.81 -19.86 22.17
C ALA A 115 -2.77 -18.92 22.90
N LYS A 116 -2.28 -17.76 23.38
CA LYS A 116 -3.06 -16.75 24.09
C LYS A 116 -3.07 -15.46 23.29
N VAL A 117 -4.03 -15.41 22.38
CA VAL A 117 -4.22 -14.29 21.45
C VAL A 117 -5.60 -13.71 21.66
N ASP A 118 -5.69 -12.39 21.63
CA ASP A 118 -6.95 -11.67 21.59
C ASP A 118 -7.03 -10.87 20.28
N LEU A 119 -8.12 -11.06 19.55
CA LEU A 119 -8.44 -10.38 18.29
C LEU A 119 -9.74 -9.57 18.43
N SER A 120 -10.25 -9.36 19.65
CA SER A 120 -11.45 -8.55 19.91
C SER A 120 -11.32 -7.11 19.42
N GLN A 121 -10.08 -6.61 19.37
CA GLN A 121 -9.73 -5.27 18.89
C GLN A 121 -9.15 -5.30 17.46
N PHE A 122 -9.22 -6.43 16.76
CA PHE A 122 -8.63 -6.56 15.44
C PHE A 122 -9.26 -5.56 14.46
N LEU A 123 -8.41 -4.74 13.85
CA LEU A 123 -8.80 -3.70 12.92
C LEU A 123 -7.97 -3.77 11.64
N GLU A 124 -8.63 -3.38 10.56
CA GLU A 124 -8.03 -3.23 9.26
C GLU A 124 -8.11 -1.77 8.88
N ASN A 125 -7.02 -1.08 9.18
CA ASN A 125 -6.89 0.33 8.86
C ASN A 125 -6.27 0.41 7.48
N ASP A 126 -7.12 0.61 6.49
CA ASP A 126 -6.66 1.08 5.20
C ASP A 126 -6.19 2.52 5.40
N TYR A 127 -4.88 2.75 5.53
CA TYR A 127 -4.37 4.13 5.54
C TYR A 127 -4.54 4.78 4.15
N GLY A 128 -4.80 3.98 3.11
CA GLY A 128 -5.38 4.42 1.84
C GLY A 128 -6.85 4.87 1.93
N LYS A 129 -7.48 4.81 3.12
CA LYS A 129 -8.75 5.48 3.46
C LYS A 129 -8.59 6.74 4.32
N ASN A 130 -7.40 7.36 4.36
CA ASN A 130 -7.49 8.77 3.98
C ASN A 130 -7.95 8.69 2.53
N ILE A 131 -9.22 8.98 2.29
CA ILE A 131 -9.67 9.33 0.94
C ILE A 131 -8.63 10.33 0.47
N ASP A 132 -7.69 9.89 -0.38
CA ASP A 132 -6.98 10.84 -1.20
C ASP A 132 -8.11 11.55 -1.93
N GLU A 133 -8.28 12.84 -1.65
CA GLU A 133 -9.32 13.63 -2.28
C GLU A 133 -9.24 13.43 -3.80
N SER A 134 -8.02 13.19 -4.32
CA SER A 134 -7.76 12.77 -5.68
C SER A 134 -8.49 11.49 -6.08
N ARG A 135 -8.39 10.43 -5.27
CA ARG A 135 -9.04 9.15 -5.56
C ARG A 135 -10.57 9.26 -5.52
N VAL A 136 -11.14 10.01 -4.57
CA VAL A 136 -12.60 10.21 -4.56
C VAL A 136 -13.07 11.03 -5.74
N VAL A 137 -12.33 12.05 -6.15
CA VAL A 137 -12.65 12.82 -7.35
C VAL A 137 -12.54 11.93 -8.60
N VAL A 138 -11.51 11.10 -8.71
CA VAL A 138 -11.33 10.17 -9.82
C VAL A 138 -12.46 9.15 -9.86
N ASP A 139 -12.71 8.40 -8.79
CA ASP A 139 -13.75 7.37 -8.77
C ASP A 139 -15.15 7.95 -9.06
N LYS A 140 -15.45 9.16 -8.56
CA LYS A 140 -16.69 9.89 -8.88
C LYS A 140 -16.83 10.18 -10.37
N ASN A 141 -15.75 10.60 -11.04
CA ASN A 141 -15.77 10.98 -12.45
C ASN A 141 -15.60 9.78 -13.41
N LEU A 142 -15.12 8.64 -12.90
CA LEU A 142 -15.08 7.38 -13.64
C LEU A 142 -16.43 6.65 -13.63
N GLY A 143 -17.27 6.83 -12.60
CA GLY A 143 -18.59 6.22 -12.53
C GLY A 143 -18.58 4.71 -12.80
N ASP A 144 -19.54 4.23 -13.61
CA ASP A 144 -19.76 2.82 -13.93
C ASP A 144 -18.94 2.33 -15.14
N LEU A 145 -17.74 2.88 -15.36
CA LEU A 145 -16.82 2.34 -16.38
C LEU A 145 -16.59 0.84 -16.16
N ASN A 146 -16.76 0.06 -17.24
CA ASN A 146 -16.53 -1.38 -17.22
C ASN A 146 -15.04 -1.70 -16.97
N SER A 147 -14.76 -2.94 -16.58
CA SER A 147 -13.40 -3.39 -16.26
C SER A 147 -12.40 -3.23 -17.40
N LYS A 148 -12.84 -3.41 -18.66
CA LYS A 148 -11.98 -3.27 -19.84
C LYS A 148 -11.53 -1.82 -20.04
N ASP A 149 -12.42 -0.87 -19.81
CA ASP A 149 -12.13 0.55 -19.95
C ASP A 149 -11.33 1.11 -18.78
N ARG A 150 -11.60 0.64 -17.55
CA ARG A 150 -10.76 0.96 -16.38
C ARG A 150 -9.31 0.51 -16.55
N ASN A 151 -9.08 -0.65 -17.18
CA ASN A 151 -7.74 -1.17 -17.43
C ASN A 151 -6.92 -0.38 -18.47
N LYS A 152 -7.52 0.60 -19.16
CA LYS A 152 -6.80 1.51 -20.08
C LYS A 152 -6.18 2.72 -19.36
N LEU A 153 -6.47 2.86 -18.07
CA LEU A 153 -6.08 3.94 -17.17
C LEU A 153 -5.10 3.40 -16.10
N ASP A 154 -4.27 4.28 -15.55
CA ASP A 154 -3.27 3.93 -14.53
C ASP A 154 -3.79 4.29 -13.13
N LEU A 155 -4.85 3.60 -12.69
CA LEU A 155 -5.55 3.90 -11.43
C LEU A 155 -4.88 3.29 -10.19
N GLY A 156 -3.67 2.74 -10.32
CA GLY A 156 -2.93 2.18 -9.19
C GLY A 156 -2.25 3.23 -8.31
N ASP A 157 -1.93 4.39 -8.89
CA ASP A 157 -1.20 5.49 -8.27
C ASP A 157 -1.79 6.82 -8.77
N VAL A 158 -2.87 7.25 -8.12
CA VAL A 158 -3.59 8.50 -8.42
C VAL A 158 -3.06 9.56 -7.48
N PHE A 159 -2.73 10.73 -8.00
CA PHE A 159 -2.30 11.88 -7.19
C PHE A 159 -2.73 13.19 -7.85
N SER A 160 -2.65 14.28 -7.08
CA SER A 160 -2.99 15.61 -7.56
C SER A 160 -1.76 16.42 -8.01
N VAL A 161 -1.90 17.17 -9.09
CA VAL A 161 -0.94 18.17 -9.57
C VAL A 161 -1.62 19.54 -9.57
N GLU A 162 -1.00 20.52 -8.93
CA GLU A 162 -1.47 21.91 -8.97
C GLU A 162 -0.72 22.69 -10.06
N VAL A 163 -1.46 23.29 -11.00
CA VAL A 163 -0.92 24.15 -12.06
C VAL A 163 -1.81 25.39 -12.18
N ASN A 164 -1.22 26.58 -12.02
CA ASN A 164 -1.94 27.87 -12.07
C ASN A 164 -3.18 27.91 -11.16
N GLU A 165 -3.01 27.52 -9.89
CA GLU A 165 -4.08 27.48 -8.86
C GLU A 165 -5.23 26.49 -9.18
N GLN A 166 -5.07 25.66 -10.21
CA GLN A 166 -6.02 24.61 -10.57
C GLN A 166 -5.42 23.24 -10.27
N ILE A 167 -6.20 22.40 -9.59
CA ILE A 167 -5.82 21.03 -9.23
C ILE A 167 -6.32 20.06 -10.32
N TYR A 168 -5.44 19.14 -10.70
CA TYR A 168 -5.68 18.05 -11.65
C TYR A 168 -5.31 16.72 -11.02
N TYR A 169 -6.07 15.66 -11.31
CA TYR A 169 -5.91 14.34 -10.69
C TYR A 169 -5.53 13.30 -11.75
N THR A 170 -4.38 12.65 -11.58
CA THR A 170 -3.82 11.76 -12.60
C THR A 170 -4.68 10.52 -12.81
N ILE A 171 -4.86 10.15 -14.08
CA ILE A 171 -5.57 8.93 -14.49
C ILE A 171 -4.75 8.08 -15.47
N LYS A 172 -3.64 8.61 -16.01
CA LYS A 172 -2.72 7.90 -16.89
C LYS A 172 -1.35 8.56 -16.95
N SER A 173 -0.29 7.77 -16.95
CA SER A 173 1.07 8.22 -17.26
C SER A 173 1.35 8.09 -18.76
N ILE A 174 1.94 9.12 -19.36
CA ILE A 174 2.36 9.14 -20.77
C ILE A 174 3.87 8.94 -20.92
N GLY A 175 4.63 9.06 -19.82
CA GLY A 175 6.09 8.97 -19.80
C GLY A 175 6.75 10.35 -19.68
N ASP A 176 8.02 10.39 -19.26
CA ASP A 176 8.82 11.62 -19.09
C ASP A 176 8.17 12.71 -18.20
N GLY A 177 7.31 12.29 -17.27
CA GLY A 177 6.58 13.21 -16.38
C GLY A 177 5.33 13.82 -17.00
N ASP A 178 4.92 13.39 -18.20
CA ASP A 178 3.66 13.79 -18.83
C ASP A 178 2.50 12.88 -18.36
N TYR A 179 1.32 13.48 -18.16
CA TYR A 179 0.15 12.78 -17.63
C TYR A 179 -1.13 13.12 -18.38
N VAL A 180 -2.07 12.19 -18.35
CA VAL A 180 -3.49 12.50 -18.52
C VAL A 180 -4.11 12.60 -17.13
N ALA A 181 -4.81 13.69 -16.88
CA ALA A 181 -5.45 13.97 -15.61
C ALA A 181 -6.87 14.51 -15.81
N ILE A 182 -7.65 14.53 -14.75
CA ILE A 182 -8.98 15.12 -14.72
C ILE A 182 -9.06 16.31 -13.76
N ASP A 183 -9.95 17.26 -14.00
CA ASP A 183 -10.33 18.25 -12.99
C ASP A 183 -11.47 17.73 -12.09
N LYS A 184 -11.84 18.51 -11.08
CA LYS A 184 -12.96 18.20 -10.18
C LYS A 184 -14.32 18.06 -10.87
N ASN A 185 -14.46 18.59 -12.09
CA ASN A 185 -15.68 18.57 -12.89
C ASN A 185 -15.67 17.44 -13.94
N GLY A 186 -14.61 16.63 -13.99
CA GLY A 186 -14.45 15.50 -14.90
C GLY A 186 -13.87 15.85 -16.26
N GLY A 187 -13.50 17.11 -16.52
CA GLY A 187 -12.80 17.48 -17.75
C GLY A 187 -11.45 16.78 -17.84
N VAL A 188 -11.08 16.25 -19.01
CA VAL A 188 -9.82 15.50 -19.21
C VAL A 188 -8.77 16.39 -19.85
N PHE A 189 -7.56 16.38 -19.29
CA PHE A 189 -6.45 17.24 -19.67
C PHE A 189 -5.18 16.42 -19.89
N PHE A 190 -4.37 16.87 -20.85
CA PHE A 190 -2.99 16.46 -20.99
C PHE A 190 -2.10 17.48 -20.29
N LEU A 191 -1.27 16.98 -19.36
CA LEU A 191 -0.31 17.74 -18.58
C LEU A 191 1.06 17.40 -19.12
N LYS A 192 1.71 18.37 -19.76
CA LYS A 192 3.09 18.28 -20.19
C LYS A 192 4.00 18.85 -19.12
N HIS A 193 5.06 18.15 -18.75
CA HIS A 193 6.02 18.61 -17.74
C HIS A 193 7.03 19.62 -18.30
N ASP A 194 7.52 19.43 -19.54
CA ASP A 194 8.54 20.31 -20.14
C ASP A 194 8.32 20.63 -21.65
N PRO A 195 8.01 21.90 -22.02
CA PRO A 195 7.65 22.98 -21.12
C PRO A 195 6.30 22.69 -20.44
N LEU A 196 6.15 23.16 -19.20
CA LEU A 196 4.93 22.99 -18.43
C LEU A 196 3.73 23.53 -19.22
N SER A 197 2.79 22.66 -19.58
CA SER A 197 1.56 23.06 -20.27
C SER A 197 0.39 22.16 -19.94
N VAL A 198 -0.80 22.74 -19.95
CA VAL A 198 -2.06 22.03 -19.69
C VAL A 198 -2.99 22.24 -20.87
N LYS A 199 -3.46 21.15 -21.46
CA LYS A 199 -4.38 21.18 -22.60
C LYS A 199 -5.58 20.30 -22.35
N LYS A 200 -6.79 20.85 -22.42
CA LYS A 200 -8.02 20.04 -22.39
C LYS A 200 -8.10 19.18 -23.65
N ILE A 201 -8.30 17.87 -23.47
CA ILE A 201 -8.35 16.89 -24.56
C ILE A 201 -9.69 16.17 -24.68
N ALA A 202 -10.52 16.16 -23.63
CA ALA A 202 -11.90 15.66 -23.70
C ALA A 202 -12.79 16.32 -22.63
N LYS A 203 -14.11 16.24 -22.79
CA LYS A 203 -15.07 16.76 -21.80
C LYS A 203 -15.21 15.83 -20.59
N ASN A 204 -15.02 14.53 -20.78
CA ASN A 204 -15.08 13.50 -19.74
C ASN A 204 -14.28 12.25 -20.15
N VAL A 205 -14.13 11.32 -19.22
CA VAL A 205 -13.35 10.10 -19.43
C VAL A 205 -13.97 9.19 -20.50
N ASP A 206 -15.30 9.12 -20.60
CA ASP A 206 -15.98 8.36 -21.66
C ASP A 206 -15.61 8.86 -23.06
N GLU A 207 -15.57 10.17 -23.25
CA GLU A 207 -15.17 10.79 -24.52
C GLU A 207 -13.69 10.55 -24.81
N TYR A 208 -12.82 10.65 -23.80
CA TYR A 208 -11.39 10.35 -23.94
C TYR A 208 -11.16 8.91 -24.40
N LEU A 209 -11.85 7.94 -23.78
CA LEU A 209 -11.74 6.52 -24.09
C LEU A 209 -12.29 6.13 -25.48
N LYS A 210 -13.19 6.95 -26.05
CA LYS A 210 -13.79 6.73 -27.38
C LYS A 210 -12.99 7.35 -28.52
N ASN A 211 -12.33 8.49 -28.27
CA ASN A 211 -11.80 9.36 -29.33
C ASN A 211 -10.27 9.46 -29.37
N VAL A 212 -9.57 9.05 -28.30
CA VAL A 212 -8.13 9.32 -28.13
C VAL A 212 -7.31 8.05 -27.89
N LEU A 213 -7.96 6.93 -27.56
CA LEU A 213 -7.35 5.61 -27.36
C LEU A 213 -7.75 4.61 -28.45
#